data_AF-A0A1N6KB48-F1
#
_entry.id   AF-A0A1N6KB48-F1
#
_cell.length_a   1.000
_cell.length_b   1.000
_cell.length_c   1.000
_cell.angle_alpha   90.00
_cell.angle_beta   90.00
_cell.angle_gamma   90.00
#
_symmetry.space_group_name_H-M   'P 1'
#
loop_
_entity.id
_entity.type
_entity.pdbx_description
1 polymer ?
#
loop_
_entity_poly.entity_id
_entity_poly.type
_entity_poly.pdbx_seq_one_letter_code
_entity_poly.pdbx_strand_id
1 'polypeptide(L)'
;MIPPKISEQVIQLIQQSLSGLEAENPKVDFKEKWYDLKDKRGISEFIKDTSAIANTFGLEGLIIIGYDDKTKTFTDASFSHCGLRDSADLYSLIVRHVSDAFEINYYETEYEKNILGVLHIPPSLHKPHLIRNYQTFDKNGLIKSEVEQRIFVRKNTGTFPATKYDLELMYYDRKNIIPEYELHVTIDLKIPDIGPSRHLQNGKYHCIGVTASINFTFENTGRRPLSFKFLELTMALYEDSGASEKISFRSKSLLSPDWFHGGVLKSQEIRLARINLESLSFSGWGIESATNKVNEFKSQGKDLIIKDFLVHTTNNVTIIPRVIIA
;
A
#
# COMPACT_ATOMS: atom_id res chain seq x y z
N MET A 1 13.18 8.48 16.56
CA MET A 1 13.98 7.49 17.30
C MET A 1 14.18 6.29 16.39
N ILE A 2 15.43 5.84 16.20
CA ILE A 2 15.74 4.70 15.34
C ILE A 2 15.22 3.39 15.96
N PRO A 3 14.61 2.47 15.20
CA PRO A 3 14.26 1.16 15.71
C PRO A 3 15.51 0.38 16.16
N PRO A 4 15.51 -0.31 17.32
CA PRO A 4 16.70 -1.01 17.84
C PRO A 4 17.33 -1.97 16.82
N LYS A 5 16.50 -2.75 16.12
CA LYS A 5 16.93 -3.66 15.06
C LYS A 5 17.74 -2.96 13.95
N ILE A 6 17.28 -1.78 13.51
CA ILE A 6 17.96 -1.02 12.45
C ILE A 6 19.26 -0.45 12.97
N SER A 7 19.27 0.08 14.21
CA SER A 7 20.49 0.60 14.83
C SER A 7 21.56 -0.49 14.98
N GLU A 8 21.19 -1.67 15.48
CA GLU A 8 22.08 -2.82 15.60
C GLU A 8 22.64 -3.25 14.24
N GLN A 9 21.78 -3.30 13.22
CA GLN A 9 22.19 -3.64 11.86
C GLN A 9 23.19 -2.64 11.27
N VAL A 10 22.97 -1.33 11.47
CA VAL A 10 23.90 -0.29 11.01
C VAL A 10 25.27 -0.45 11.68
N ILE A 11 25.30 -0.66 12.99
CA ILE A 11 26.55 -0.87 13.74
C ILE A 11 27.29 -2.11 13.22
N GLN A 12 26.58 -3.22 13.02
CA GLN A 12 27.16 -4.46 12.49
C GLN A 12 27.75 -4.27 11.09
N LEU A 13 27.05 -3.56 10.20
CA LEU A 13 27.53 -3.28 8.84
C LEU A 13 28.80 -2.42 8.85
N ILE A 14 28.86 -1.40 9.71
CA ILE A 14 30.06 -0.57 9.88
C ILE A 14 31.22 -1.41 10.42
N GLN A 15 30.98 -2.25 11.44
CA GLN A 15 32.02 -3.13 12.01
C GLN A 15 32.56 -4.15 10.99
N GLN A 16 31.69 -4.74 10.17
CA GLN A 16 32.10 -5.64 9.08
C GLN A 16 32.99 -4.91 8.08
N SER A 17 32.57 -3.72 7.66
CA SER A 17 33.34 -2.87 6.76
C SER A 17 34.71 -2.49 7.35
N LEU A 18 34.79 -2.10 8.62
CA LEU A 18 36.04 -1.79 9.32
C LEU A 18 36.97 -3.02 9.43
N SER A 19 36.40 -4.22 9.51
CA SER A 19 37.14 -5.48 9.57
C SER A 19 37.62 -5.97 8.20
N GLY A 20 37.35 -5.23 7.12
CA GLY A 20 37.68 -5.63 5.75
C GLY A 20 36.81 -6.79 5.23
N LEU A 21 35.73 -7.12 5.92
CA LEU A 21 34.73 -8.07 5.45
C LEU A 21 33.78 -7.32 4.52
N GLU A 22 34.10 -7.28 3.23
CA GLU A 22 33.18 -6.79 2.20
C GLU A 22 31.98 -7.74 2.12
N ALA A 23 30.94 -7.46 2.88
CA ALA A 23 29.62 -7.95 2.54
C ALA A 23 29.14 -7.11 1.35
N GLU A 24 29.36 -7.59 0.12
CA GLU A 24 28.72 -7.04 -1.09
C GLU A 24 27.20 -7.20 -0.96
N ASN A 25 26.58 -6.31 -0.19
CA ASN A 25 25.14 -6.30 0.01
C ASN A 25 24.54 -5.24 -0.91
N PRO A 26 23.86 -5.63 -2.01
CA PRO A 26 23.27 -4.68 -2.95
C PRO A 26 22.08 -3.93 -2.36
N LYS A 27 21.71 -4.18 -1.09
CA LYS A 27 20.73 -3.42 -0.31
C LYS A 27 21.38 -2.43 0.66
N VAL A 28 22.70 -2.34 0.71
CA VAL A 28 23.42 -1.40 1.56
C VAL A 28 24.27 -0.46 0.72
N ASP A 29 24.22 0.82 1.06
CA ASP A 29 25.08 1.84 0.47
C ASP A 29 25.67 2.74 1.55
N PHE A 30 26.95 3.05 1.42
CA PHE A 30 27.65 3.98 2.31
C PHE A 30 27.91 5.28 1.56
N LYS A 31 27.60 6.40 2.20
CA LYS A 31 27.86 7.74 1.67
C LYS A 31 28.62 8.53 2.72
N GLU A 32 29.73 9.14 2.31
CA GLU A 32 30.48 10.04 3.18
C GLU A 32 29.62 11.24 3.61
N LYS A 33 28.84 11.81 2.69
CA LYS A 33 28.08 13.05 2.90
C LYS A 33 26.67 12.94 2.34
N TRP A 34 25.80 13.81 2.85
CA TRP A 34 24.46 14.01 2.33
C TRP A 34 24.48 14.49 0.88
N TYR A 35 23.43 14.12 0.15
CA TYR A 35 23.05 14.77 -1.09
C TYR A 35 22.62 16.21 -0.80
N ASP A 36 22.97 17.16 -1.68
CA ASP A 36 22.36 18.49 -1.65
C ASP A 36 20.98 18.43 -2.31
N LEU A 37 19.92 18.35 -1.51
CA LEU A 37 18.54 18.19 -2.00
C LEU A 37 17.88 19.53 -2.37
N LYS A 38 18.64 20.63 -2.38
CA LYS A 38 18.22 21.90 -3.01
C LYS A 38 18.66 22.00 -4.46
N ASP A 39 19.71 21.27 -4.82
CA ASP A 39 20.26 21.26 -6.17
C ASP A 39 19.70 20.10 -7.02
N LYS A 40 19.53 20.35 -8.33
CA LYS A 40 18.98 19.35 -9.26
C LYS A 40 19.87 18.11 -9.39
N ARG A 41 21.20 18.27 -9.33
CA ARG A 41 22.13 17.14 -9.42
C ARG A 41 22.04 16.30 -8.16
N GLY A 42 22.01 16.91 -6.98
CA GLY A 42 21.86 16.19 -5.72
C GLY A 42 20.52 15.46 -5.63
N ILE A 43 19.42 16.08 -6.05
CA ILE A 43 18.11 15.42 -6.18
C ILE A 43 18.18 14.23 -7.13
N SER A 44 18.79 14.39 -8.32
CA SER A 44 18.88 13.30 -9.30
C SER A 44 19.68 12.10 -8.77
N GLU A 45 20.79 12.34 -8.09
CA GLU A 45 21.59 11.28 -7.47
C GLU A 45 20.84 10.60 -6.31
N PHE A 46 20.17 11.37 -5.45
CA PHE A 46 19.35 10.84 -4.37
C PHE A 46 18.23 9.94 -4.90
N ILE A 47 17.46 10.40 -5.89
CA ILE A 47 16.37 9.64 -6.49
C ILE A 47 16.91 8.38 -7.19
N LYS A 48 18.04 8.49 -7.90
CA LYS A 48 18.69 7.34 -8.54
C LYS A 48 19.08 6.27 -7.52
N ASP A 49 19.79 6.64 -6.46
CA ASP A 49 20.33 5.66 -5.51
C ASP A 49 19.22 5.06 -4.63
N THR A 50 18.26 5.87 -4.16
CA THR A 50 17.13 5.37 -3.37
C THR A 50 16.20 4.47 -4.18
N SER A 51 15.84 4.86 -5.42
CA SER A 51 15.02 4.02 -6.31
C SER A 51 15.74 2.74 -6.71
N ALA A 52 17.06 2.79 -6.91
CA ALA A 52 17.87 1.60 -7.16
C ALA A 52 17.79 0.61 -6.00
N ILE A 53 17.97 1.06 -4.75
CA ILE A 53 17.84 0.21 -3.56
C ILE A 53 16.42 -0.36 -3.44
N ALA A 54 15.39 0.47 -3.67
CA ALA A 54 14.00 0.03 -3.63
C ALA A 54 13.74 -1.08 -4.67
N ASN A 55 14.27 -0.93 -5.87
CA ASN A 55 14.12 -1.89 -6.98
C ASN A 55 14.96 -3.14 -6.85
N THR A 56 16.12 -3.09 -6.18
CA THR A 56 16.97 -4.26 -5.99
C THR A 56 16.18 -5.40 -5.32
N PHE A 57 16.45 -6.63 -5.72
CA PHE A 57 15.88 -7.84 -5.11
C PHE A 57 16.28 -7.95 -3.63
N GLY A 58 15.35 -8.41 -2.78
CA GLY A 58 15.60 -8.69 -1.37
C GLY A 58 14.81 -7.79 -0.44
N LEU A 59 15.11 -7.91 0.85
CA LEU A 59 14.37 -7.30 1.95
C LEU A 59 14.60 -5.76 2.03
N GLU A 60 14.73 -5.25 3.26
CA GLU A 60 14.97 -3.85 3.54
C GLU A 60 16.35 -3.39 3.06
N GLY A 61 16.42 -2.15 2.60
CA GLY A 61 17.65 -1.49 2.21
C GLY A 61 18.03 -0.35 3.15
N LEU A 62 19.32 -0.06 3.22
CA LEU A 62 19.91 0.98 4.05
C LEU A 62 20.87 1.83 3.22
N ILE A 63 20.74 3.14 3.30
CA ILE A 63 21.80 4.09 2.91
C ILE A 63 22.30 4.75 4.20
N ILE A 64 23.55 4.49 4.55
CA ILE A 64 24.20 5.00 5.75
C ILE A 64 25.08 6.18 5.32
N ILE A 65 24.75 7.36 5.84
CA ILE A 65 25.34 8.65 5.50
C ILE A 65 26.21 9.11 6.67
N GLY A 66 27.41 9.59 6.37
CA GLY A 66 28.42 9.97 7.36
C GLY A 66 29.54 8.94 7.51
N TYR A 67 29.64 7.97 6.60
CA TYR A 67 30.71 6.97 6.59
C TYR A 67 31.23 6.73 5.18
N ASP A 68 32.54 6.86 4.99
CA ASP A 68 33.21 6.51 3.76
C ASP A 68 33.82 5.11 3.88
N ASP A 69 33.24 4.16 3.15
CA ASP A 69 33.67 2.78 3.13
C ASP A 69 35.08 2.57 2.55
N LYS A 70 35.62 3.50 1.74
CA LYS A 70 36.96 3.36 1.17
C LYS A 70 38.04 3.85 2.11
N THR A 71 37.84 5.03 2.69
CA THR A 71 38.81 5.65 3.60
C THR A 71 38.59 5.23 5.05
N LYS A 72 37.45 4.58 5.34
CA LYS A 72 37.01 4.15 6.69
C LYS A 72 36.87 5.33 7.66
N THR A 73 36.56 6.53 7.15
CA THR A 73 36.40 7.74 7.96
C THR A 73 34.94 8.10 8.20
N PHE A 74 34.67 8.73 9.34
CA PHE A 74 33.36 9.24 9.71
C PHE A 74 33.24 10.75 9.48
N THR A 75 32.03 11.21 9.19
CA THR A 75 31.68 12.63 9.05
C THR A 75 30.27 12.86 9.57
N ASP A 76 30.06 13.92 10.35
CA ASP A 76 28.74 14.23 10.87
C ASP A 76 27.72 14.48 9.74
N ALA A 77 26.61 13.75 9.80
CA ALA A 77 25.58 13.68 8.78
C ALA A 77 24.18 13.86 9.37
N SER A 78 23.96 14.97 10.10
CA SER A 78 22.63 15.36 10.56
C SER A 78 21.68 15.64 9.39
N PHE A 79 20.36 15.53 9.62
CA PHE A 79 19.36 15.76 8.56
C PHE A 79 19.49 17.15 7.94
N SER A 80 19.82 18.15 8.75
CA SER A 80 19.96 19.54 8.32
C SER A 80 20.98 19.73 7.19
N HIS A 81 21.95 18.81 7.05
CA HIS A 81 22.97 18.85 6.02
C HIS A 81 22.42 18.57 4.61
N CYS A 82 21.23 17.98 4.47
CA CYS A 82 20.63 17.72 3.16
C CYS A 82 19.87 18.91 2.56
N GLY A 83 19.62 19.95 3.36
CA GLY A 83 18.96 21.18 2.92
C GLY A 83 17.42 21.15 2.93
N LEU A 84 16.78 20.06 3.35
CA LEU A 84 15.33 19.99 3.56
C LEU A 84 14.93 20.43 4.97
N ARG A 85 13.62 20.63 5.21
CA ARG A 85 13.10 21.07 6.50
C ARG A 85 12.93 19.90 7.47
N ASP A 86 12.29 18.84 6.99
CA ASP A 86 12.05 17.62 7.75
C ASP A 86 12.01 16.38 6.83
N SER A 87 11.91 15.20 7.44
CA SER A 87 11.95 13.92 6.72
C SER A 87 10.73 13.68 5.82
N ALA A 88 9.61 14.38 6.01
CA ALA A 88 8.43 14.23 5.13
C ALA A 88 8.68 14.84 3.75
N ASP A 89 9.59 15.83 3.64
CA ASP A 89 10.03 16.39 2.37
C ASP A 89 10.73 15.33 1.48
N LEU A 90 11.39 14.31 2.07
CA LEU A 90 12.02 13.23 1.31
C LEU A 90 10.98 12.43 0.50
N TYR A 91 9.87 12.05 1.13
CA TYR A 91 8.80 11.33 0.45
C TYR A 91 8.17 12.18 -0.65
N SER A 92 7.99 13.48 -0.39
CA SER A 92 7.48 14.43 -1.38
C SER A 92 8.38 14.53 -2.63
N LEU A 93 9.71 14.47 -2.47
CA LEU A 93 10.65 14.39 -3.59
C LEU A 93 10.47 13.09 -4.40
N ILE A 94 10.36 11.95 -3.73
CA ILE A 94 10.13 10.66 -4.40
C ILE A 94 8.83 10.71 -5.20
N VAL A 95 7.71 11.15 -4.60
CA VAL A 95 6.41 11.27 -5.28
C VAL A 95 6.49 12.15 -6.53
N ARG A 96 7.29 13.22 -6.51
CA ARG A 96 7.46 14.13 -7.65
C ARG A 96 8.26 13.51 -8.79
N HIS A 97 9.27 12.71 -8.50
CA HIS A 97 10.24 12.24 -9.51
C HIS A 97 10.05 10.77 -9.93
N VAL A 98 9.35 9.96 -9.13
CA VAL A 98 9.24 8.50 -9.31
C VAL A 98 7.78 8.09 -9.48
N SER A 99 7.51 7.18 -10.43
CA SER A 99 6.21 6.51 -10.55
C SER A 99 6.08 5.42 -9.50
N ASP A 100 4.87 5.26 -8.95
CA ASP A 100 4.59 4.31 -7.87
C ASP A 100 5.55 4.54 -6.69
N ALA A 101 5.48 5.71 -6.07
CA ALA A 101 6.40 6.13 -5.02
C ALA A 101 6.56 5.07 -3.92
N PHE A 102 7.81 4.84 -3.49
CA PHE A 102 8.13 3.92 -2.41
C PHE A 102 8.32 4.65 -1.08
N GLU A 103 8.20 3.90 0.00
CA GLU A 103 8.42 4.39 1.35
C GLU A 103 9.91 4.59 1.62
N ILE A 104 10.24 5.68 2.32
CA ILE A 104 11.57 5.92 2.86
C ILE A 104 11.43 6.48 4.27
N ASN A 105 12.21 5.92 5.19
CA ASN A 105 12.26 6.34 6.57
C ASN A 105 13.63 6.92 6.87
N TYR A 106 13.65 8.01 7.63
CA TYR A 106 14.89 8.63 8.07
C TYR A 106 15.08 8.46 9.57
N TYR A 107 16.30 8.07 9.96
CA TYR A 107 16.72 7.97 11.33
C TYR A 107 18.11 8.57 11.52
N GLU A 108 18.38 9.03 12.74
CA GLU A 108 19.72 9.37 13.19
C GLU A 108 20.19 8.32 14.18
N THR A 109 21.48 8.02 14.12
CA THR A 109 22.17 7.20 15.11
C THR A 109 23.56 7.79 15.37
N GLU A 110 24.13 7.47 16.52
CA GLU A 110 25.47 7.92 16.90
C GLU A 110 26.43 6.72 16.88
N TYR A 111 27.59 6.89 16.25
CA TYR A 111 28.66 5.90 16.26
C TYR A 111 30.00 6.61 16.41
N GLU A 112 30.82 6.19 17.38
CA GLU A 112 32.12 6.81 17.69
C GLU A 112 32.06 8.36 17.79
N LYS A 113 31.01 8.89 18.43
CA LYS A 113 30.74 10.34 18.60
C LYS A 113 30.42 11.11 17.32
N ASN A 114 30.20 10.42 16.20
CA ASN A 114 29.73 11.02 14.97
C ASN A 114 28.23 10.73 14.78
N ILE A 115 27.49 11.73 14.34
CA ILE A 115 26.07 11.59 13.98
C ILE A 115 25.99 11.00 12.57
N LEU A 116 25.34 9.86 12.44
CA LEU A 116 25.10 9.21 11.15
C LEU A 116 23.63 9.36 10.75
N GLY A 117 23.42 9.70 9.48
CA GLY A 117 22.10 9.70 8.86
C GLY A 117 21.81 8.32 8.27
N VAL A 118 20.63 7.76 8.54
CA VAL A 118 20.23 6.44 8.04
C VAL A 118 18.94 6.59 7.25
N LEU A 119 19.01 6.33 5.95
CA LEU A 119 17.83 6.15 5.11
C LEU A 119 17.48 4.66 5.07
N HIS A 120 16.34 4.32 5.65
CA HIS A 120 15.77 2.98 5.62
C HIS A 120 14.72 2.90 4.53
N ILE A 121 14.88 1.95 3.61
CA ILE A 121 14.00 1.73 2.46
C ILE A 121 13.36 0.35 2.63
N PRO A 122 12.10 0.27 3.09
CA PRO A 122 11.39 -0.99 3.24
C PRO A 122 11.25 -1.77 1.92
N PRO A 123 10.99 -3.09 1.98
CA PRO A 123 10.64 -3.87 0.79
C PRO A 123 9.40 -3.28 0.12
N SER A 124 9.50 -2.95 -1.16
CA SER A 124 8.38 -2.38 -1.91
C SER A 124 7.59 -3.45 -2.67
N LEU A 125 6.26 -3.36 -2.57
CA LEU A 125 5.29 -4.19 -3.30
C LEU A 125 5.11 -3.75 -4.76
N HIS A 126 5.46 -2.50 -5.07
CA HIS A 126 5.12 -1.85 -6.32
C HIS A 126 6.33 -1.72 -7.26
N LYS A 127 7.36 -2.56 -7.08
CA LYS A 127 8.48 -2.64 -8.03
C LYS A 127 7.94 -3.07 -9.41
N PRO A 128 8.46 -2.52 -10.52
CA PRO A 128 9.55 -1.54 -10.60
C PRO A 128 9.12 -0.09 -10.33
N HIS A 129 9.98 0.66 -9.65
CA HIS A 129 9.91 2.12 -9.50
C HIS A 129 10.67 2.80 -10.63
N LEU A 130 9.96 3.60 -11.44
CA LEU A 130 10.53 4.29 -12.58
C LEU A 130 10.77 5.77 -12.26
N ILE A 131 11.96 6.28 -12.55
CA ILE A 131 12.22 7.72 -12.51
C ILE A 131 11.61 8.33 -13.77
N ARG A 132 10.62 9.22 -13.61
CA ARG A 132 9.86 9.80 -14.72
C ARG A 132 10.75 10.51 -15.73
N ASN A 133 11.68 11.30 -15.23
CA ASN A 133 12.64 12.05 -16.01
C ASN A 133 14.00 12.06 -15.29
N TYR A 134 14.94 11.25 -15.79
CA TYR A 134 16.28 11.12 -15.22
C TYR A 134 17.28 12.00 -15.97
N GLN A 135 17.91 12.93 -15.24
CA GLN A 135 18.87 13.87 -15.77
C GLN A 135 20.28 13.57 -15.23
N THR A 136 21.28 13.58 -16.11
CA THR A 136 22.70 13.60 -15.72
C THR A 136 23.28 14.98 -15.94
N PHE A 137 24.29 15.33 -15.16
CA PHE A 137 24.88 16.67 -15.16
C PHE A 137 26.38 16.60 -15.45
N ASP A 138 26.91 17.61 -16.13
CA ASP A 138 28.34 17.78 -16.34
C ASP A 138 29.03 18.41 -15.11
N LYS A 139 30.33 18.71 -15.23
CA LYS A 139 31.11 19.33 -14.15
C LYS A 139 30.65 20.75 -13.81
N ASN A 140 29.98 21.43 -14.73
CA ASN A 140 29.49 22.80 -14.59
C ASN A 140 28.04 22.83 -14.07
N GLY A 141 27.42 21.67 -13.82
CA GLY A 141 26.02 21.57 -13.39
C GLY A 141 25.00 21.71 -14.53
N LEU A 142 25.44 21.66 -15.79
CA LEU A 142 24.55 21.69 -16.94
C LEU A 142 24.04 20.27 -17.25
N ILE A 143 22.81 20.16 -17.75
CA ILE A 143 22.22 18.87 -18.13
C ILE A 143 23.03 18.30 -19.30
N LYS A 144 23.66 17.14 -19.05
CA LYS A 144 24.43 16.38 -20.03
C LYS A 144 23.54 15.42 -20.82
N SER A 145 22.60 14.77 -20.16
CA SER A 145 21.65 13.86 -20.80
C SER A 145 20.34 13.81 -20.02
N GLU A 146 19.26 13.55 -20.75
CA GLU A 146 17.92 13.41 -20.19
C GLU A 146 17.29 12.13 -20.76
N VAL A 147 16.75 11.28 -19.89
CA VAL A 147 16.14 10.01 -20.27
C VAL A 147 14.86 9.83 -19.49
N GLU A 148 13.75 9.64 -20.20
CA GLU A 148 12.45 9.39 -19.58
C GLU A 148 12.34 7.94 -19.08
N GLN A 149 11.50 7.74 -18.06
CA GLN A 149 11.07 6.44 -17.55
C GLN A 149 12.21 5.45 -17.28
N ARG A 150 13.23 5.90 -16.55
CA ARG A 150 14.42 5.10 -16.31
C ARG A 150 14.33 4.33 -15.00
N ILE A 151 14.66 3.04 -15.04
CA ILE A 151 14.71 2.15 -13.88
C ILE A 151 16.16 1.86 -13.55
N PHE A 152 16.51 1.96 -12.27
CA PHE A 152 17.83 1.60 -11.76
C PHE A 152 17.72 0.44 -10.77
N VAL A 153 18.82 -0.30 -10.65
CA VAL A 153 19.06 -1.33 -9.65
C VAL A 153 20.46 -1.20 -9.12
N ARG A 154 20.67 -1.62 -7.87
CA ARG A 154 22.00 -1.74 -7.30
C ARG A 154 22.53 -3.16 -7.52
N LYS A 155 23.76 -3.26 -8.03
CA LYS A 155 24.52 -4.50 -8.17
C LYS A 155 25.88 -4.27 -7.52
N ASN A 156 26.21 -5.09 -6.53
CA ASN A 156 27.39 -4.93 -5.69
C ASN A 156 27.41 -3.52 -5.08
N THR A 157 28.43 -2.72 -5.37
CA THR A 157 28.61 -1.34 -4.89
C THR A 157 28.08 -0.28 -5.86
N GLY A 158 27.61 -0.66 -7.05
CA GLY A 158 27.24 0.26 -8.13
C GLY A 158 25.74 0.32 -8.43
N THR A 159 25.29 1.47 -8.92
CA THR A 159 23.92 1.69 -9.41
C THR A 159 23.90 1.63 -10.94
N PHE A 160 23.10 0.72 -11.50
CA PHE A 160 23.04 0.44 -12.94
C PHE A 160 21.61 0.54 -13.47
N PRO A 161 21.42 0.91 -14.75
CA PRO A 161 20.12 0.77 -15.41
C PRO A 161 19.65 -0.68 -15.37
N ALA A 162 18.37 -0.90 -15.09
CA ALA A 162 17.79 -2.24 -15.02
C ALA A 162 17.80 -2.92 -16.39
N THR A 163 18.21 -4.18 -16.42
CA THR A 163 18.09 -5.07 -17.57
C THR A 163 16.77 -5.83 -17.52
N LYS A 164 16.42 -6.53 -18.60
CA LYS A 164 15.25 -7.42 -18.62
C LYS A 164 15.26 -8.44 -17.46
N TYR A 165 16.42 -9.03 -17.18
CA TYR A 165 16.59 -9.98 -16.08
C TYR A 165 16.30 -9.34 -14.71
N ASP A 166 16.75 -8.10 -14.51
CA ASP A 166 16.48 -7.38 -13.25
C ASP A 166 14.98 -7.11 -13.06
N LEU A 167 14.26 -6.78 -14.14
CA LEU A 167 12.81 -6.60 -14.10
C LEU A 167 12.09 -7.89 -13.73
N GLU A 168 12.51 -9.03 -14.30
CA GLU A 168 11.95 -10.35 -13.94
C GLU A 168 12.17 -10.67 -12.45
N LEU A 169 13.37 -10.36 -11.92
CA LEU A 169 13.66 -10.50 -10.49
C LEU A 169 12.78 -9.59 -9.63
N MET A 170 12.51 -8.35 -10.04
CA MET A 170 11.58 -7.46 -9.33
C MET A 170 10.16 -8.04 -9.27
N TYR A 171 9.67 -8.56 -10.39
CA TYR A 171 8.35 -9.19 -10.46
C TYR A 171 8.26 -10.49 -9.67
N TYR A 172 9.38 -11.20 -9.50
CA TYR A 172 9.46 -12.34 -8.60
C TYR A 172 9.45 -11.90 -7.13
N ASP A 173 10.27 -10.89 -6.78
CA ASP A 173 10.39 -10.39 -5.41
C ASP A 173 9.07 -9.87 -4.85
N ARG A 174 8.32 -9.10 -5.65
CA ARG A 174 7.02 -8.55 -5.21
C ARG A 174 6.01 -9.63 -4.81
N LYS A 175 6.14 -10.87 -5.32
CA LYS A 175 5.27 -11.99 -4.95
C LYS A 175 5.61 -12.55 -3.57
N ASN A 176 6.81 -12.29 -3.07
CA ASN A 176 7.29 -12.77 -1.78
C ASN A 176 7.06 -11.75 -0.64
N ILE A 177 6.62 -10.53 -0.97
CA ILE A 177 6.35 -9.49 0.01
C ILE A 177 4.87 -9.59 0.41
N ILE A 178 4.62 -9.88 1.69
CA ILE A 178 3.27 -9.88 2.25
C ILE A 178 2.87 -8.43 2.54
N PRO A 179 1.80 -7.89 1.94
CA PRO A 179 1.36 -6.52 2.18
C PRO A 179 0.92 -6.30 3.63
N GLU A 180 0.91 -5.04 4.09
CA GLU A 180 0.42 -4.74 5.44
C GLU A 180 -1.05 -5.12 5.62
N TYR A 181 -1.89 -4.77 4.64
CA TYR A 181 -3.31 -5.08 4.62
C TYR A 181 -3.67 -5.67 3.27
N GLU A 182 -4.20 -6.88 3.26
CA GLU A 182 -4.77 -7.51 2.06
C GLU A 182 -5.90 -8.44 2.52
N LEU A 183 -7.05 -8.27 1.87
CA LEU A 183 -8.27 -8.95 2.24
C LEU A 183 -8.84 -9.64 1.02
N HIS A 184 -9.00 -10.94 1.12
CA HIS A 184 -9.75 -11.75 0.18
C HIS A 184 -11.15 -11.97 0.76
N VAL A 185 -12.16 -11.80 -0.07
CA VAL A 185 -13.54 -12.04 0.35
C VAL A 185 -14.24 -12.92 -0.65
N THR A 186 -14.73 -14.05 -0.16
CA THR A 186 -15.66 -14.89 -0.91
C THR A 186 -17.08 -14.53 -0.51
N ILE A 187 -17.93 -14.27 -1.49
CA ILE A 187 -19.33 -13.93 -1.29
C ILE A 187 -20.17 -15.09 -1.81
N ASP A 188 -20.93 -15.70 -0.91
CA ASP A 188 -21.90 -16.73 -1.29
C ASP A 188 -23.22 -16.04 -1.67
N LEU A 189 -23.47 -15.95 -2.97
CA LEU A 189 -24.66 -15.33 -3.55
C LEU A 189 -25.74 -16.35 -3.92
N LYS A 190 -25.72 -17.56 -3.34
CA LYS A 190 -26.80 -18.54 -3.55
C LYS A 190 -28.08 -18.04 -2.87
N ILE A 191 -28.80 -17.18 -3.60
CA ILE A 191 -30.05 -16.51 -3.25
C ILE A 191 -29.84 -15.61 -2.02
N PRO A 192 -29.25 -14.40 -2.20
CA PRO A 192 -29.16 -13.46 -1.09
C PRO A 192 -30.58 -13.22 -0.56
N ASP A 193 -30.72 -13.26 0.76
CA ASP A 193 -31.99 -13.00 1.44
C ASP A 193 -32.25 -11.49 1.39
N ILE A 194 -32.65 -11.02 0.21
CA ILE A 194 -32.93 -9.62 -0.10
C ILE A 194 -34.42 -9.37 0.06
N GLY A 195 -34.82 -8.35 0.80
CA GLY A 195 -36.23 -8.02 0.99
C GLY A 195 -36.43 -6.52 1.14
N PRO A 196 -37.53 -5.94 0.61
CA PRO A 196 -37.88 -4.56 0.90
C PRO A 196 -38.34 -4.43 2.36
N SER A 197 -37.84 -3.40 3.03
CA SER A 197 -38.34 -2.94 4.33
C SER A 197 -39.58 -2.08 4.12
N ARG A 198 -40.63 -2.33 4.89
CA ARG A 198 -41.94 -1.68 4.72
C ARG A 198 -42.30 -0.76 5.89
N HIS A 199 -42.96 0.34 5.57
CA HIS A 199 -43.59 1.25 6.52
C HIS A 199 -45.03 1.57 6.07
N LEU A 200 -45.97 1.63 7.01
CA LEU A 200 -47.36 1.95 6.73
C LEU A 200 -47.56 3.47 6.86
N GLN A 201 -47.96 4.14 5.78
CA GLN A 201 -48.29 5.56 5.76
C GLN A 201 -49.62 5.77 5.04
N ASN A 202 -50.57 6.45 5.67
CA ASN A 202 -51.90 6.74 5.10
C ASN A 202 -52.63 5.49 4.55
N GLY A 203 -52.52 4.36 5.24
CA GLY A 203 -53.17 3.10 4.83
C GLY A 203 -52.50 2.39 3.63
N LYS A 204 -51.36 2.89 3.14
CA LYS A 204 -50.56 2.26 2.08
C LYS A 204 -49.17 1.89 2.59
N TYR A 205 -48.66 0.73 2.16
CA TYR A 205 -47.30 0.30 2.47
C TYR A 205 -46.32 0.92 1.47
N HIS A 206 -45.34 1.64 2.01
CA HIS A 206 -44.22 2.19 1.26
C HIS A 206 -42.94 1.44 1.60
N CYS A 207 -42.07 1.32 0.62
CA CYS A 207 -40.71 0.84 0.81
C CYS A 207 -39.88 1.95 1.47
N ILE A 208 -39.22 1.64 2.59
CA ILE A 208 -38.27 2.56 3.24
C ILE A 208 -36.82 2.24 2.88
N GLY A 209 -36.58 1.06 2.32
CA GLY A 209 -35.26 0.58 1.90
C GLY A 209 -35.28 -0.91 1.59
N VAL A 210 -34.10 -1.49 1.39
CA VAL A 210 -33.90 -2.91 1.12
C VAL A 210 -32.90 -3.47 2.11
N THR A 211 -33.18 -4.64 2.67
CA THR A 211 -32.25 -5.39 3.52
C THR A 211 -31.73 -6.60 2.77
N ALA A 212 -30.47 -6.96 2.98
CA ALA A 212 -29.89 -8.20 2.47
C ALA A 212 -29.13 -8.93 3.59
N SER A 213 -29.26 -10.24 3.67
CA SER A 213 -28.42 -11.08 4.53
C SER A 213 -27.54 -11.97 3.67
N ILE A 214 -26.22 -11.77 3.71
CA ILE A 214 -25.25 -12.39 2.79
C ILE A 214 -24.15 -13.07 3.59
N ASN A 215 -23.76 -14.29 3.21
CA ASN A 215 -22.61 -14.97 3.80
C ASN A 215 -21.31 -14.51 3.13
N PHE A 216 -20.36 -14.11 3.95
CA PHE A 216 -19.03 -13.69 3.54
C PHE A 216 -17.99 -14.57 4.22
N THR A 217 -17.02 -15.05 3.45
CA THR A 217 -15.78 -15.62 3.98
C THR A 217 -14.67 -14.60 3.79
N PHE A 218 -14.19 -14.03 4.90
CA PHE A 218 -13.08 -13.10 4.92
C PHE A 218 -11.79 -13.85 5.19
N GLU A 219 -10.75 -13.57 4.41
CA GLU A 219 -9.40 -14.08 4.57
C GLU A 219 -8.43 -12.91 4.58
N ASN A 220 -7.72 -12.70 5.69
CA ASN A 220 -6.69 -11.66 5.78
C ASN A 220 -5.34 -12.23 5.35
N THR A 221 -4.96 -12.01 4.10
CA THR A 221 -3.64 -12.42 3.58
C THR A 221 -2.55 -11.40 3.93
N GLY A 222 -2.93 -10.22 4.43
CA GLY A 222 -2.01 -9.19 4.89
C GLY A 222 -1.33 -9.51 6.23
N ARG A 223 -0.24 -8.79 6.53
CA ARG A 223 0.57 -8.97 7.75
C ARG A 223 -0.10 -8.42 9.00
N ARG A 224 -0.84 -7.31 8.88
CA ARG A 224 -1.47 -6.65 10.03
C ARG A 224 -2.87 -7.19 10.28
N PRO A 225 -3.28 -7.28 11.56
CA PRO A 225 -4.66 -7.61 11.89
C PRO A 225 -5.62 -6.52 11.38
N LEU A 226 -6.78 -6.94 10.91
CA LEU A 226 -7.82 -6.06 10.38
C LEU A 226 -8.97 -5.96 11.36
N SER A 227 -9.38 -4.75 11.72
CA SER A 227 -10.57 -4.54 12.52
C SER A 227 -11.66 -3.84 11.71
N PHE A 228 -12.79 -4.50 11.49
CA PHE A 228 -13.84 -3.99 10.61
C PHE A 228 -14.76 -3.01 11.32
N LYS A 229 -15.06 -1.88 10.66
CA LYS A 229 -16.00 -0.85 11.12
C LYS A 229 -17.36 -1.03 10.45
N PHE A 230 -17.38 -1.04 9.12
CA PHE A 230 -18.56 -1.35 8.29
C PHE A 230 -18.13 -1.72 6.88
N LEU A 231 -19.08 -2.22 6.09
CA LEU A 231 -18.90 -2.63 4.70
C LEU A 231 -19.85 -1.85 3.80
N GLU A 232 -19.43 -1.63 2.56
CA GLU A 232 -20.27 -1.10 1.49
C GLU A 232 -20.20 -2.01 0.28
N LEU A 233 -21.35 -2.43 -0.25
CA LEU A 233 -21.45 -3.35 -1.38
C LEU A 233 -22.44 -2.78 -2.39
N THR A 234 -22.02 -2.60 -3.64
CA THR A 234 -22.90 -2.20 -4.73
C THR A 234 -23.08 -3.35 -5.70
N MET A 235 -24.32 -3.81 -5.85
CA MET A 235 -24.72 -4.82 -6.83
C MET A 235 -25.48 -4.16 -7.98
N ALA A 236 -25.24 -4.62 -9.20
CA ALA A 236 -25.88 -4.13 -10.43
C ALA A 236 -26.38 -5.29 -11.29
N LEU A 237 -27.45 -5.05 -12.06
CA LEU A 237 -27.98 -6.03 -13.03
C LEU A 237 -27.14 -6.09 -14.30
N TYR A 238 -26.66 -4.92 -14.76
CA TYR A 238 -25.89 -4.76 -16.00
C TYR A 238 -24.65 -3.89 -15.78
N GLU A 239 -23.70 -3.95 -16.71
CA GLU A 239 -22.47 -3.17 -16.62
C GLU A 239 -22.73 -1.65 -16.68
N ASP A 240 -23.63 -1.21 -17.56
CA ASP A 240 -24.02 0.19 -17.73
C ASP A 240 -25.32 0.56 -16.98
N SER A 241 -25.57 -0.10 -15.85
CA SER A 241 -26.81 0.07 -15.07
C SER A 241 -27.06 1.51 -14.65
N GLY A 242 -28.29 1.98 -14.87
CA GLY A 242 -28.83 3.22 -14.30
C GLY A 242 -29.08 3.10 -12.78
N ALA A 243 -29.53 4.19 -12.15
CA ALA A 243 -29.74 4.23 -10.70
C ALA A 243 -30.78 3.20 -10.19
N SER A 244 -31.80 2.88 -10.99
CA SER A 244 -32.83 1.88 -10.66
C SER A 244 -32.36 0.43 -10.83
N GLU A 245 -31.20 0.22 -11.45
CA GLU A 245 -30.63 -1.09 -11.78
C GLU A 245 -29.40 -1.40 -10.91
N LYS A 246 -29.21 -0.59 -9.85
CA LYS A 246 -28.18 -0.76 -8.83
C LYS A 246 -28.84 -0.80 -7.46
N ILE A 247 -28.25 -1.57 -6.55
CA ILE A 247 -28.56 -1.51 -5.12
C ILE A 247 -27.23 -1.36 -4.37
N SER A 248 -27.07 -0.22 -3.71
CA SER A 248 -25.93 0.05 -2.83
C SER A 248 -26.31 -0.25 -1.39
N PHE A 249 -25.65 -1.25 -0.83
CA PHE A 249 -25.83 -1.76 0.50
C PHE A 249 -24.73 -1.25 1.43
N ARG A 250 -25.09 -1.01 2.68
CA ARG A 250 -24.16 -0.69 3.75
C ARG A 250 -24.47 -1.53 4.97
N SER A 251 -23.46 -2.12 5.59
CA SER A 251 -23.65 -2.82 6.86
C SER A 251 -23.91 -1.81 7.98
N LYS A 252 -24.66 -2.22 9.00
CA LYS A 252 -24.58 -1.55 10.31
C LYS A 252 -23.15 -1.64 10.85
N SER A 253 -22.83 -0.81 11.84
CA SER A 253 -21.54 -0.87 12.53
C SER A 253 -21.26 -2.32 12.97
N LEU A 254 -20.16 -2.88 12.48
CA LEU A 254 -19.74 -4.26 12.74
C LEU A 254 -19.04 -4.41 14.11
N LEU A 255 -19.11 -3.36 14.94
CA LEU A 255 -18.57 -3.33 16.30
C LEU A 255 -19.48 -4.01 17.33
N SER A 256 -20.63 -4.57 16.92
CA SER A 256 -21.51 -5.28 17.85
C SER A 256 -20.85 -6.57 18.35
N PRO A 257 -21.02 -6.93 19.64
CA PRO A 257 -20.42 -8.13 20.24
C PRO A 257 -20.89 -9.44 19.59
N ASP A 258 -21.99 -9.40 18.82
CA ASP A 258 -22.58 -10.58 18.18
C ASP A 258 -21.81 -11.03 16.92
N TRP A 259 -20.89 -10.20 16.41
CA TRP A 259 -20.24 -10.43 15.12
C TRP A 259 -18.78 -10.80 15.19
N PHE A 260 -18.13 -10.45 16.28
CA PHE A 260 -16.76 -10.80 16.57
C PHE A 260 -16.57 -10.46 18.05
N HIS A 261 -16.13 -11.39 18.89
CA HIS A 261 -15.49 -10.96 20.13
C HIS A 261 -14.17 -10.23 19.78
N GLY A 262 -14.27 -8.91 19.62
CA GLY A 262 -13.15 -7.99 19.37
C GLY A 262 -13.06 -7.35 17.98
N GLY A 263 -13.88 -7.77 17.00
CA GLY A 263 -13.90 -7.18 15.65
C GLY A 263 -12.63 -7.37 14.82
N VAL A 264 -11.67 -8.23 15.22
CA VAL A 264 -10.34 -8.34 14.60
C VAL A 264 -10.16 -9.66 13.86
N LEU A 265 -9.76 -9.58 12.58
CA LEU A 265 -9.30 -10.67 11.73
C LEU A 265 -7.76 -10.66 11.71
N LYS A 266 -7.11 -11.64 12.35
CA LYS A 266 -5.65 -11.74 12.41
C LYS A 266 -5.06 -12.08 11.05
N SER A 267 -3.75 -11.88 10.89
CA SER A 267 -3.02 -12.30 9.69
C SER A 267 -3.17 -13.80 9.48
N GLN A 268 -3.41 -14.19 8.22
CA GLN A 268 -3.67 -15.56 7.76
C GLN A 268 -4.92 -16.22 8.39
N GLU A 269 -5.80 -15.43 9.01
CA GLU A 269 -7.05 -15.93 9.58
C GLU A 269 -8.16 -15.89 8.53
N ILE A 270 -8.98 -16.95 8.53
CA ILE A 270 -10.19 -17.07 7.73
C ILE A 270 -11.41 -17.03 8.67
N ARG A 271 -12.41 -16.22 8.34
CA ARG A 271 -13.65 -16.09 9.12
C ARG A 271 -14.87 -16.08 8.20
N LEU A 272 -15.84 -16.91 8.53
CA LEU A 272 -17.18 -16.85 7.96
C LEU A 272 -18.07 -15.91 8.79
N ALA A 273 -18.80 -15.02 8.13
CA ALA A 273 -19.78 -14.14 8.77
C ALA A 273 -20.99 -13.90 7.85
N ARG A 274 -22.20 -13.98 8.41
CA ARG A 274 -23.45 -13.78 7.65
C ARG A 274 -23.95 -12.35 7.77
N ILE A 275 -23.44 -11.37 7.04
CA ILE A 275 -23.66 -9.93 7.24
C ILE A 275 -25.02 -9.42 6.78
N ASN A 276 -25.69 -8.68 7.66
CA ASN A 276 -26.91 -7.93 7.33
C ASN A 276 -26.55 -6.55 6.81
N LEU A 277 -27.05 -6.25 5.61
CA LEU A 277 -26.82 -5.01 4.91
C LEU A 277 -28.14 -4.27 4.68
N GLU A 278 -28.08 -2.96 4.66
CA GLU A 278 -29.22 -2.07 4.48
C GLU A 278 -28.96 -1.12 3.32
N SER A 279 -30.00 -0.82 2.55
CA SER A 279 -29.96 0.10 1.43
C SER A 279 -31.15 1.04 1.48
N LEU A 280 -30.95 2.30 1.14
CA LEU A 280 -32.05 3.26 0.91
C LEU A 280 -32.56 3.21 -0.54
N SER A 281 -32.06 2.29 -1.36
CA SER A 281 -32.56 2.09 -2.72
C SER A 281 -34.05 1.78 -2.69
N PHE A 282 -34.79 2.36 -3.63
CA PHE A 282 -36.25 2.26 -3.72
C PHE A 282 -37.02 2.84 -2.51
N SER A 283 -36.37 3.64 -1.66
CA SER A 283 -37.08 4.38 -0.61
C SER A 283 -38.13 5.31 -1.23
N GLY A 284 -39.35 5.30 -0.69
CA GLY A 284 -40.50 6.03 -1.20
C GLY A 284 -41.28 5.29 -2.30
N TRP A 285 -40.76 4.20 -2.86
CA TRP A 285 -41.50 3.40 -3.85
C TRP A 285 -42.68 2.68 -3.20
N GLY A 286 -43.71 2.37 -4.01
CA GLY A 286 -44.76 1.45 -3.60
C GLY A 286 -44.17 0.07 -3.28
N ILE A 287 -44.65 -0.57 -2.21
CA ILE A 287 -44.06 -1.85 -1.75
C ILE A 287 -44.07 -2.93 -2.83
N GLU A 288 -45.11 -2.97 -3.67
CA GLU A 288 -45.24 -3.94 -4.76
C GLU A 288 -44.19 -3.69 -5.85
N SER A 289 -44.00 -2.43 -6.27
CA SER A 289 -42.97 -2.05 -7.23
C SER A 289 -41.56 -2.37 -6.73
N ALA A 290 -41.27 -2.07 -5.46
CA ALA A 290 -39.99 -2.42 -4.83
C ALA A 290 -39.80 -3.94 -4.74
N THR A 291 -40.86 -4.69 -4.40
CA THR A 291 -40.82 -6.16 -4.34
C THR A 291 -40.53 -6.77 -5.71
N ASN A 292 -41.22 -6.30 -6.76
CA ASN A 292 -40.98 -6.75 -8.12
C ASN A 292 -39.54 -6.49 -8.55
N LYS A 293 -39.00 -5.30 -8.23
CA LYS A 293 -37.61 -4.98 -8.55
C LYS A 293 -36.62 -5.85 -7.77
N VAL A 294 -36.82 -6.05 -6.46
CA VAL A 294 -35.99 -6.98 -5.67
C VAL A 294 -36.04 -8.41 -6.22
N ASN A 295 -37.20 -8.87 -6.67
CA ASN A 295 -37.35 -10.19 -7.29
C ASN A 295 -36.59 -10.30 -8.62
N GLU A 296 -36.50 -9.22 -9.40
CA GLU A 296 -35.66 -9.17 -10.60
C GLU A 296 -34.18 -9.41 -10.23
N PHE A 297 -33.65 -8.70 -9.22
CA PHE A 297 -32.29 -8.93 -8.70
C PHE A 297 -32.08 -10.37 -8.21
N LYS A 298 -33.05 -10.95 -7.51
CA LYS A 298 -32.97 -12.36 -7.08
C LYS A 298 -32.93 -13.33 -8.24
N SER A 299 -33.77 -13.10 -9.26
CA SER A 299 -33.87 -13.97 -10.44
C SER A 299 -32.58 -13.99 -11.25
N GLN A 300 -31.86 -12.86 -11.26
CA GLN A 300 -30.55 -12.72 -11.90
C GLN A 300 -29.39 -13.01 -10.94
N GLY A 301 -29.62 -13.66 -9.79
CA GLY A 301 -28.63 -13.80 -8.71
C GLY A 301 -27.27 -14.37 -9.13
N LYS A 302 -27.22 -15.21 -10.17
CA LYS A 302 -25.97 -15.77 -10.73
C LYS A 302 -25.20 -14.80 -11.63
N ASP A 303 -25.90 -13.81 -12.18
CA ASP A 303 -25.37 -12.84 -13.14
C ASP A 303 -25.21 -11.44 -12.50
N LEU A 304 -25.43 -11.32 -11.18
CA LEU A 304 -25.26 -10.06 -10.47
C LEU A 304 -23.81 -9.59 -10.52
N ILE A 305 -23.63 -8.35 -10.97
CA ILE A 305 -22.33 -7.72 -11.06
C ILE A 305 -22.07 -6.98 -9.76
N ILE A 306 -21.00 -7.34 -9.07
CA ILE A 306 -20.49 -6.56 -7.94
C ILE A 306 -19.65 -5.41 -8.52
N LYS A 307 -20.20 -4.20 -8.47
CA LYS A 307 -19.54 -3.00 -9.00
C LYS A 307 -18.49 -2.47 -8.03
N ASP A 308 -18.86 -2.37 -6.77
CA ASP A 308 -18.00 -1.89 -5.70
C ASP A 308 -18.16 -2.76 -4.48
N PHE A 309 -17.04 -3.10 -3.83
CA PHE A 309 -17.07 -3.66 -2.50
C PHE A 309 -15.94 -3.00 -1.69
N LEU A 310 -16.31 -2.34 -0.60
CA LEU A 310 -15.39 -1.58 0.24
C LEU A 310 -15.50 -2.07 1.68
N VAL A 311 -14.33 -2.26 2.30
CA VAL A 311 -14.22 -2.61 3.72
C VAL A 311 -13.57 -1.46 4.46
N HIS A 312 -14.32 -0.83 5.35
CA HIS A 312 -13.80 0.24 6.19
C HIS A 312 -13.38 -0.32 7.53
N THR A 313 -12.15 -0.02 7.94
CA THR A 313 -11.58 -0.50 9.18
C THR A 313 -11.66 0.55 10.29
N THR A 314 -11.45 0.13 11.53
CA THR A 314 -11.46 1.02 12.71
C THR A 314 -10.26 1.96 12.77
N ASN A 315 -9.14 1.63 12.11
CA ASN A 315 -8.00 2.52 11.91
C ASN A 315 -8.17 3.46 10.71
N ASN A 316 -9.39 3.66 10.22
CA ASN A 316 -9.75 4.54 9.10
C ASN A 316 -9.06 4.19 7.77
N VAL A 317 -8.66 2.93 7.59
CA VAL A 317 -8.20 2.42 6.29
C VAL A 317 -9.42 1.91 5.53
N THR A 318 -9.47 2.20 4.24
CA THR A 318 -10.48 1.60 3.34
C THR A 318 -9.77 0.60 2.46
N ILE A 319 -10.24 -0.65 2.50
CA ILE A 319 -9.68 -1.77 1.76
C ILE A 319 -10.65 -2.14 0.65
N ILE A 320 -10.12 -2.27 -0.56
CA ILE A 320 -10.84 -2.85 -1.69
C ILE A 320 -10.43 -4.32 -1.73
N PRO A 321 -11.27 -5.26 -1.26
CA PRO A 321 -10.91 -6.66 -1.21
C PRO A 321 -10.86 -7.26 -2.61
N ARG A 322 -10.09 -8.34 -2.76
CA ARG A 322 -10.24 -9.23 -3.92
C ARG A 322 -11.48 -10.08 -3.71
N VAL A 323 -12.44 -9.94 -4.61
CA VAL A 323 -13.76 -10.57 -4.49
C VAL A 323 -13.82 -11.83 -5.32
N ILE A 324 -14.28 -12.92 -4.70
CA ILE A 324 -14.61 -14.17 -5.37
C ILE A 324 -16.10 -14.42 -5.13
N ILE A 325 -16.86 -14.67 -6.20
CA ILE A 325 -18.27 -15.04 -6.11
C ILE A 325 -18.34 -16.58 -6.18
N ALA A 326 -18.96 -17.21 -5.17
CA ALA A 326 -19.02 -18.67 -5.01
C ALA A 326 -20.41 -19.27 -5.23
#